data_AF-A0A6P3HPJ9-F1
#
_entry.id   AF-A0A6P3HPJ9-F1
#
_cell.length_a   1.000
_cell.length_b   1.000
_cell.length_c   1.000
_cell.angle_alpha   90.00
_cell.angle_beta   90.00
_cell.angle_gamma   90.00
#
_symmetry.space_group_name_H-M   'P 1'
#
loop_
_entity.id
_entity.type
_entity.pdbx_description
1 polymer ?
#
loop_
_entity_poly.entity_id
_entity_poly.type
_entity_poly.pdbx_seq_one_letter_code
_entity_poly.pdbx_strand_id
1 'polypeptide(L)'
;MSTSESPKDPEQLRKLFIRGLSFETTDEGLRSHFEQWGMLTDCVVMRDPNTKRSRGFGFLTYATVEEVDAAMNARPHKVDGRVVEPKRAVSREDSQRPGAHLTVKKIFVGGIKEDTEEHHLRDYFEQYGKIEVIEIMTDRGS
;
A
#
# COMPACT_ATOMS: atom_id res chain seq x y z
N MET A 1 -2.60 -21.17 -28.07
CA MET A 1 -2.84 -21.47 -26.64
C MET A 1 -3.52 -20.26 -26.04
N SER A 2 -4.80 -20.40 -25.69
CA SER A 2 -5.63 -19.29 -25.22
C SER A 2 -5.35 -19.06 -23.75
N THR A 3 -4.60 -18.02 -23.40
CA THR A 3 -4.54 -17.55 -22.01
C THR A 3 -5.83 -16.81 -21.72
N SER A 4 -6.69 -17.44 -20.92
CA SER A 4 -7.87 -16.82 -20.31
C SER A 4 -7.39 -15.69 -19.40
N GLU A 5 -7.43 -14.46 -19.89
CA GLU A 5 -7.27 -13.29 -19.04
C GLU A 5 -8.56 -13.08 -18.26
N SER A 6 -8.60 -13.59 -17.03
CA SER A 6 -9.47 -13.05 -15.98
C SER A 6 -9.20 -11.55 -15.86
N PRO A 7 -10.20 -10.71 -15.54
CA PRO A 7 -9.96 -9.30 -15.31
C PRO A 7 -8.93 -9.16 -14.18
N LYS A 8 -7.69 -8.86 -14.54
CA LYS A 8 -6.60 -8.67 -13.59
C LYS A 8 -6.93 -7.41 -12.81
N ASP A 9 -6.85 -7.48 -11.49
CA ASP A 9 -6.97 -6.30 -10.65
C ASP A 9 -6.05 -5.19 -11.18
N PRO A 10 -6.50 -3.92 -11.15
CA PRO A 10 -5.67 -2.79 -11.56
C PRO A 10 -4.28 -2.89 -10.95
N GLU A 11 -3.23 -2.69 -11.76
CA GLU A 11 -1.83 -2.83 -11.32
C GLU A 11 -1.59 -2.03 -10.02
N GLN A 12 -2.20 -0.85 -9.91
CA GLN A 12 -2.14 0.01 -8.74
C GLN A 12 -2.54 -0.69 -7.43
N LEU A 13 -3.58 -1.54 -7.45
CA LEU A 13 -4.03 -2.28 -6.27
C LEU A 13 -3.06 -3.40 -5.90
N ARG A 14 -2.37 -3.96 -6.90
CA ARG A 14 -1.37 -5.02 -6.73
C ARG A 14 0.04 -4.50 -6.44
N LYS A 15 0.21 -3.18 -6.36
CA LYS A 15 1.51 -2.52 -6.22
C LYS A 15 1.75 -2.06 -4.78
N LEU A 16 2.94 -2.36 -4.26
CA LEU A 16 3.45 -1.84 -3.00
C LEU A 16 4.57 -0.82 -3.24
N PHE A 17 4.56 0.21 -2.40
CA PHE A 17 5.65 1.12 -2.17
C PHE A 17 6.44 0.66 -0.95
N ILE A 18 7.75 0.47 -1.09
CA ILE A 18 8.62 0.02 -0.01
C ILE A 18 9.54 1.16 0.39
N ARG A 19 9.35 1.70 1.60
CA ARG A 19 10.20 2.76 2.14
C ARG A 19 11.28 2.20 3.06
N GLY A 20 12.41 2.89 3.11
CA GLY A 20 13.46 2.62 4.09
C GLY A 20 14.38 1.47 3.70
N LEU A 21 14.50 1.19 2.40
CA LEU A 21 15.46 0.23 1.87
C LEU A 21 16.90 0.64 2.23
N SER A 22 17.80 -0.34 2.32
CA SER A 22 19.23 -0.05 2.38
C SER A 22 19.67 0.62 1.07
N PHE A 23 20.73 1.43 1.12
CA PHE A 23 21.30 1.99 -0.10
C PHE A 23 21.96 0.92 -0.99
N GLU A 24 22.25 -0.24 -0.40
CA GLU A 24 22.84 -1.40 -1.07
C GLU A 24 21.79 -2.36 -1.63
N THR A 25 20.50 -2.19 -1.27
CA THR A 25 19.43 -3.07 -1.75
C THR A 25 19.31 -3.02 -3.26
N THR A 26 19.36 -4.18 -3.91
CA THR A 26 19.18 -4.34 -5.35
C THR A 26 17.75 -4.74 -5.71
N ASP A 27 17.43 -4.73 -7.01
CA ASP A 27 16.11 -5.11 -7.50
C ASP A 27 15.87 -6.61 -7.24
N GLU A 28 16.92 -7.40 -7.39
CA GLU A 28 16.96 -8.84 -7.12
C GLU A 28 16.87 -9.15 -5.63
N GLY A 29 17.59 -8.41 -4.77
CA GLY A 29 17.52 -8.58 -3.32
C GLY A 29 16.13 -8.26 -2.78
N LEU A 30 15.54 -7.17 -3.26
CA LEU A 30 14.16 -6.80 -2.93
C LEU A 30 13.17 -7.86 -3.42
N ARG A 31 13.31 -8.31 -4.68
CA ARG A 31 12.47 -9.34 -5.29
C ARG A 31 12.55 -10.65 -4.50
N SER A 32 13.76 -11.14 -4.25
CA SER A 32 14.00 -12.40 -3.53
C SER A 32 13.38 -12.40 -2.13
N HIS A 33 13.38 -11.24 -1.44
CA HIS A 33 12.70 -11.14 -0.16
C HIS A 33 11.17 -11.22 -0.31
N PHE A 34 10.58 -10.46 -1.22
CA PHE A 34 9.12 -10.34 -1.33
C PHE A 34 8.45 -11.49 -2.10
N GLU A 35 9.17 -12.24 -2.92
CA GLU A 35 8.64 -13.44 -3.58
C GLU A 35 8.19 -14.55 -2.60
N GLN A 36 8.56 -14.45 -1.32
CA GLN A 36 8.08 -15.35 -0.26
C GLN A 36 6.56 -15.28 -0.03
N TRP A 37 5.90 -14.19 -0.44
CA TRP A 37 4.45 -13.99 -0.25
C TRP A 37 3.63 -14.03 -1.54
N GLY A 38 4.27 -14.23 -2.69
CA GLY A 38 3.58 -14.31 -3.97
C GLY A 38 4.47 -14.05 -5.17
N MET A 39 3.91 -14.19 -6.36
CA MET A 39 4.61 -13.97 -7.62
C MET A 39 4.75 -12.48 -7.92
N LEU A 40 5.98 -11.98 -8.05
CA LEU A 40 6.23 -10.60 -8.45
C LEU A 40 6.25 -10.44 -9.97
N THR A 41 5.29 -9.68 -10.51
CA THR A 41 5.26 -9.30 -11.92
C THR A 41 6.22 -8.16 -12.23
N ASP A 42 6.51 -7.28 -11.26
CA ASP A 42 7.47 -6.18 -11.39
C ASP A 42 8.15 -5.90 -10.04
N CYS A 43 9.41 -5.46 -10.08
CA CYS A 43 10.18 -5.08 -8.88
C CYS A 43 11.30 -4.12 -9.28
N VAL A 44 11.35 -2.95 -8.65
CA VAL A 44 12.32 -1.90 -8.97
C VAL A 44 12.72 -1.12 -7.71
N VAL A 45 14.03 -1.00 -7.47
CA VAL A 45 14.59 -0.04 -6.52
C VAL A 45 14.83 1.28 -7.24
N MET A 46 14.26 2.35 -6.69
CA MET A 46 14.38 3.66 -7.30
C MET A 46 15.77 4.23 -7.02
N ARG A 47 16.53 4.48 -8.09
CA ARG A 47 17.90 5.02 -8.04
C ARG A 47 17.93 6.43 -8.61
N ASP A 48 18.89 7.23 -8.15
CA ASP A 48 19.20 8.51 -8.77
C ASP A 48 19.73 8.28 -10.20
N PRO A 49 19.21 8.98 -11.22
CA PRO A 49 19.54 8.69 -12.61
C PRO A 49 21.01 8.98 -12.95
N ASN A 50 21.65 9.92 -12.24
CA ASN A 50 23.02 10.36 -12.50
C ASN A 50 24.04 9.50 -11.74
N THR A 51 23.84 9.34 -10.44
CA THR A 51 24.78 8.67 -9.54
C THR A 51 24.53 7.17 -9.41
N LYS A 52 23.39 6.67 -9.91
CA LYS A 52 22.91 5.28 -9.78
C LYS A 52 22.77 4.80 -8.33
N ARG A 53 22.86 5.68 -7.34
CA ARG A 53 22.66 5.31 -5.93
C ARG A 53 21.18 5.11 -5.64
N SER A 54 20.87 4.13 -4.80
CA SER A 54 19.51 3.91 -4.28
C SER A 54 18.99 5.16 -3.57
N ARG A 55 17.72 5.48 -3.80
CA ARG A 55 16.99 6.54 -3.10
C ARG A 55 16.37 6.05 -1.79
N GLY A 56 16.65 4.80 -1.39
CA GLY A 56 16.13 4.20 -0.16
C GLY A 56 14.65 3.80 -0.24
N PHE A 57 14.11 3.66 -1.44
CA PHE A 57 12.76 3.15 -1.67
C PHE A 57 12.63 2.42 -3.00
N GLY A 58 11.59 1.61 -3.13
CA GLY A 58 11.29 0.86 -4.33
C GLY A 58 9.80 0.60 -4.50
N PHE A 59 9.46 0.01 -5.63
CA PHE A 59 8.12 -0.50 -5.90
C PHE A 59 8.20 -1.97 -6.27
N LEU A 60 7.16 -2.70 -5.90
CA LEU A 60 6.96 -4.07 -6.34
C LEU A 60 5.50 -4.27 -6.69
N THR A 61 5.21 -5.15 -7.63
CA THR A 61 3.87 -5.46 -8.11
C THR A 61 3.69 -6.96 -8.08
N TYR A 62 2.69 -7.45 -7.35
CA TYR A 62 2.32 -8.86 -7.29
C TYR A 62 1.38 -9.27 -8.42
N ALA A 63 1.21 -10.56 -8.64
CA ALA A 63 0.29 -11.09 -9.63
C ALA A 63 -1.18 -10.89 -9.20
N THR A 64 -1.48 -10.98 -7.90
CA THR A 64 -2.83 -10.78 -7.36
C THR A 64 -2.88 -9.84 -6.15
N VAL A 65 -4.07 -9.37 -5.76
CA VAL A 65 -4.25 -8.49 -4.60
C VAL A 65 -4.07 -9.26 -3.28
N GLU A 66 -4.41 -10.54 -3.24
CA GLU A 66 -4.28 -11.40 -2.07
C GLU A 66 -2.82 -11.57 -1.65
N GLU A 67 -1.90 -11.67 -2.62
CA GLU A 67 -0.46 -11.72 -2.37
C GLU A 67 0.06 -10.41 -1.76
N VAL A 68 -0.54 -9.27 -2.14
CA VAL A 68 -0.27 -7.99 -1.49
C VAL A 68 -0.70 -8.00 -0.03
N ASP A 69 -1.90 -8.50 0.25
CA ASP A 69 -2.42 -8.61 1.61
C ASP A 69 -1.59 -9.56 2.46
N ALA A 70 -1.14 -10.69 1.90
CA ALA A 70 -0.22 -11.61 2.56
C ALA A 70 1.08 -10.90 2.96
N ALA A 71 1.70 -10.15 2.04
CA ALA A 71 2.89 -9.37 2.34
C ALA A 71 2.61 -8.27 3.38
N MET A 72 1.49 -7.56 3.31
CA MET A 72 1.12 -6.51 4.26
C MET A 72 0.84 -7.07 5.67
N ASN A 73 0.30 -8.29 5.78
CA ASN A 73 0.05 -8.96 7.05
C ASN A 73 1.33 -9.52 7.69
N ALA A 74 2.35 -9.83 6.90
CA ALA A 74 3.64 -10.34 7.37
C ALA A 74 4.59 -9.26 7.93
N ARG A 75 4.13 -8.00 8.06
CA ARG A 75 4.93 -6.94 8.69
C ARG A 75 5.27 -7.30 10.15
N PRO A 76 6.45 -6.88 10.67
CA PRO A 76 7.47 -6.06 10.00
C PRO A 76 8.39 -6.84 9.05
N HIS A 77 8.82 -6.18 7.98
CA HIS A 77 9.76 -6.76 7.00
C HIS A 77 11.18 -6.28 7.26
N LYS A 78 12.17 -7.13 6.99
CA LYS A 78 13.59 -6.82 7.12
C LYS A 78 14.34 -7.25 5.86
N VAL A 79 14.79 -6.27 5.07
CA VAL A 79 15.54 -6.46 3.81
C VAL A 79 16.97 -5.97 4.01
N ASP A 80 17.95 -6.79 3.67
CA ASP A 80 19.39 -6.47 3.80
C ASP A 80 19.76 -5.92 5.19
N GLY A 81 19.22 -6.54 6.24
CA GLY A 81 19.50 -6.12 7.60
C GLY A 81 18.69 -4.91 8.09
N ARG A 82 17.91 -4.25 7.23
CA ARG A 82 17.17 -3.01 7.55
C ARG A 82 15.66 -3.26 7.60
N VAL A 83 15.00 -2.71 8.61
CA VAL A 83 13.53 -2.73 8.70
C VAL A 83 12.95 -1.81 7.64
N VAL A 84 12.03 -2.33 6.83
CA VAL A 84 11.39 -1.60 5.73
C VAL A 84 9.91 -1.41 6.00
N GLU A 85 9.33 -0.37 5.41
CA GLU A 85 7.93 -0.02 5.57
C GLU A 85 7.18 -0.20 4.24
N PRO A 86 6.53 -1.37 4.01
CA PRO A 86 5.64 -1.56 2.88
C PRO A 86 4.32 -0.82 3.10
N LYS A 87 3.83 -0.17 2.04
CA LYS A 87 2.53 0.49 1.95
C LYS A 87 1.91 0.20 0.60
N ARG A 88 0.57 0.21 0.52
CA ARG A 88 -0.14 0.25 -0.76
C ARG A 88 0.39 1.44 -1.57
N ALA A 89 0.70 1.20 -2.84
CA ALA A 89 1.13 2.28 -3.71
C ALA A 89 -0.02 3.27 -3.89
N VAL A 90 0.29 4.55 -3.86
CA VAL A 90 -0.62 5.62 -4.28
C VAL A 90 -0.42 5.89 -5.76
N SER A 91 -1.46 6.37 -6.44
CA SER A 91 -1.35 6.76 -7.84
C SER A 91 -0.34 7.90 -8.00
N ARG A 92 0.21 8.09 -9.21
CA ARG A 92 1.13 9.21 -9.47
C ARG A 92 0.47 10.56 -9.20
N GLU A 93 -0.81 10.71 -9.53
CA GLU A 93 -1.58 11.92 -9.28
C GLU A 93 -1.74 12.16 -7.78
N ASP A 94 -2.16 11.15 -7.03
CA ASP A 94 -2.34 11.26 -5.58
C ASP A 94 -1.02 11.46 -4.85
N SER A 95 0.09 10.92 -5.36
CA SER A 95 1.42 11.08 -4.74
C SER A 95 1.87 12.53 -4.61
N GLN A 96 1.31 13.44 -5.43
CA GLN A 96 1.60 14.87 -5.36
C GLN A 96 0.84 15.57 -4.23
N ARG A 97 -0.20 14.94 -3.67
CA ARG A 97 -0.98 15.52 -2.57
C ARG A 97 -0.14 15.54 -1.30
N PRO A 98 -0.15 16.66 -0.54
CA PRO A 98 0.51 16.73 0.75
C PRO A 98 0.05 15.59 1.66
N GLY A 99 0.99 14.82 2.17
CA GLY A 99 0.71 13.72 3.10
C GLY A 99 0.31 12.38 2.47
N ALA A 100 0.29 12.25 1.13
CA ALA A 100 -0.12 11.01 0.45
C ALA A 100 0.64 9.74 0.87
N HIS A 101 1.88 9.89 1.35
CA HIS A 101 2.72 8.77 1.80
C HIS A 101 2.82 8.64 3.34
N LEU A 102 2.04 9.42 4.10
CA LEU A 102 1.98 9.30 5.55
C LEU A 102 1.31 7.99 5.96
N THR A 103 1.81 7.36 7.02
CA THR A 103 1.13 6.20 7.62
C THR A 103 0.04 6.74 8.51
N VAL A 104 -1.22 6.62 8.06
CA VAL A 104 -2.39 7.03 8.83
C VAL A 104 -3.26 5.83 9.13
N LYS A 105 -3.88 5.83 10.31
CA LYS A 105 -4.93 4.88 10.70
C LYS A 105 -6.33 5.51 10.69
N LYS A 106 -6.41 6.82 10.43
CA LYS A 106 -7.65 7.60 10.39
C LYS A 106 -7.93 8.02 8.96
N ILE A 107 -9.16 7.80 8.51
CA ILE A 107 -9.68 8.29 7.23
C ILE A 107 -10.75 9.34 7.49
N PHE A 108 -10.91 10.28 6.55
CA PHE A 108 -12.03 11.22 6.55
C PHE A 108 -13.07 10.75 5.55
N VAL A 109 -14.32 10.66 6.00
CA VAL A 109 -15.46 10.26 5.17
C VAL A 109 -16.40 11.46 5.05
N GLY A 110 -16.30 12.17 3.93
CA GLY A 110 -17.11 13.35 3.64
C GLY A 110 -18.32 13.03 2.76
N GLY A 111 -19.32 13.92 2.76
CA GLY A 111 -20.52 13.76 1.92
C GLY A 111 -21.47 12.66 2.39
N ILE A 112 -21.36 12.24 3.64
CA ILE A 112 -22.32 11.33 4.27
C ILE A 112 -23.63 12.08 4.57
N LYS A 113 -24.75 11.37 4.51
CA LYS A 113 -26.07 11.95 4.83
C LYS A 113 -26.19 12.24 6.32
N GLU A 114 -27.07 13.16 6.69
CA GLU A 114 -27.32 13.53 8.10
C GLU A 114 -27.85 12.37 8.95
N ASP A 115 -28.54 11.39 8.34
CA ASP A 115 -29.03 10.17 8.98
C ASP A 115 -27.98 9.04 9.03
N THR A 116 -26.72 9.33 8.67
CA THR A 116 -25.65 8.32 8.73
C THR A 116 -25.26 8.06 10.18
N GLU A 117 -25.65 6.91 10.68
CA GLU A 117 -25.22 6.35 11.97
C GLU A 117 -23.90 5.56 11.90
N GLU A 118 -23.36 5.23 13.09
CA GLU A 118 -22.11 4.48 13.24
C GLU A 118 -22.16 3.11 12.56
N HIS A 119 -23.29 2.40 12.67
CA HIS A 119 -23.42 1.05 12.14
C HIS A 119 -23.28 1.04 10.60
N HIS A 120 -23.80 2.05 9.90
CA HIS A 120 -23.62 2.18 8.45
C HIS A 120 -22.14 2.27 8.05
N LEU A 121 -21.35 3.05 8.81
CA LEU A 121 -19.92 3.18 8.57
C LEU A 121 -19.18 1.90 8.96
N ARG A 122 -19.56 1.27 10.08
CA ARG A 122 -18.94 0.04 10.56
C ARG A 122 -19.12 -1.10 9.57
N ASP A 123 -20.36 -1.37 9.19
CA ASP A 123 -20.71 -2.46 8.27
C ASP A 123 -20.02 -2.30 6.90
N TYR A 124 -19.87 -1.06 6.44
CA TYR A 124 -19.18 -0.78 5.18
C TYR A 124 -17.65 -0.88 5.28
N PHE A 125 -17.03 -0.36 6.36
CA PHE A 125 -15.57 -0.26 6.45
C PHE A 125 -14.90 -1.47 7.09
N GLU A 126 -15.63 -2.31 7.83
CA GLU A 126 -15.04 -3.48 8.53
C GLU A 126 -14.43 -4.51 7.56
N GLN A 127 -14.96 -4.58 6.34
CA GLN A 127 -14.42 -5.44 5.28
C GLN A 127 -12.99 -5.05 4.85
N TYR A 128 -12.58 -3.80 5.07
CA TYR A 128 -11.24 -3.30 4.71
C TYR A 128 -10.24 -3.42 5.86
N GLY A 129 -10.70 -3.75 7.06
CA GLY A 129 -9.86 -3.96 8.23
C GLY A 129 -10.55 -3.65 9.55
N LYS A 130 -9.85 -3.94 10.63
CA LYS A 130 -10.34 -3.70 11.99
C LYS A 130 -10.51 -2.19 12.24
N ILE A 131 -11.74 -1.78 12.54
CA ILE A 131 -12.07 -0.42 12.94
C ILE A 131 -11.79 -0.25 14.43
N GLU A 132 -10.92 0.70 14.79
CA GLU A 132 -10.62 1.05 16.19
C GLU A 132 -11.67 2.02 16.76
N VAL A 133 -12.01 3.10 16.03
CA VAL A 133 -12.92 4.17 16.48
C VAL A 133 -13.69 4.72 15.28
N ILE A 134 -14.97 5.09 15.49
CA ILE A 134 -15.79 5.85 14.54
C ILE A 134 -16.19 7.17 15.21
N GLU A 135 -15.93 8.29 14.53
CA GLU A 135 -16.28 9.64 15.00
C GLU A 135 -17.18 10.31 13.96
N ILE A 136 -18.48 10.41 14.24
CA ILE A 136 -19.42 11.12 13.38
C ILE A 136 -19.44 12.58 13.82
N MET A 137 -18.94 13.45 12.93
CA MET A 137 -18.89 14.89 13.17
C MET A 137 -20.30 15.46 12.96
N THR A 138 -21.02 15.68 14.05
CA THR A 138 -22.25 16.50 14.05
C THR A 138 -21.88 17.94 14.34
N ASP A 139 -22.56 18.89 13.71
CA ASP A 139 -22.37 20.30 14.04
C ASP A 139 -22.64 20.51 15.54
N ARG A 140 -21.70 21.12 16.26
CA ARG A 140 -21.91 21.52 17.65
C ARG A 140 -22.70 22.82 17.62
N GLY A 141 -24.01 22.67 17.45
CA GLY A 141 -24.95 23.78 17.55
C GLY A 141 -24.70 24.62 18.79
N SER A 142 -24.65 25.92 18.57
CA SER A 142 -24.57 27.01 19.55
C SER A 142 -25.76 27.04 20.50
#